data_AF-A0A0G1M8L7-F1
#
_entry.id   AF-A0A0G1M8L7-F1
#
_cell.length_a   1.000
_cell.length_b   1.000
_cell.length_c   1.000
_cell.angle_alpha   90.00
_cell.angle_beta   90.00
_cell.angle_gamma   90.00
#
_symmetry.space_group_name_H-M   'P 1'
#
loop_
_entity.id
_entity.type
_entity.pdbx_description
1 polymer ?
#
loop_
_entity_poly.entity_id
_entity_poly.type
_entity_poly.pdbx_seq_one_letter_code
_entity_poly.pdbx_strand_id
1 'polypeptide(L)'
;MKKGINENAGFGLIEVVIVTAIITVSLFAFLQAGILAVRLLRNEKENLELTLLAGEAMEAVRAVRDESWTANIAPLVASTPYFPLIENGKWKLATVPPALLSGKYHRYIYIGDVYRDLQDKIISSGGTLDANTKKITAVATSTSKTVTLVSYIANFRESLAPPVETKVVFFESAITDGDLANFPSNNAGNGDPVQTFTTTGAVEATAVELYLRRAATNPSDIYAEIRSSPTGVVLGTSQIITGSTIASSSLSWVAFRFPDPIQLSASTQYSIRLRSIPSSTDAGSGSAGIIRWGYLQSASSPYAEGDARRYVGRLSNPSDAGQLLDQYDYGFRVYDLQQ
;
A
#
# COMPACT_ATOMS: atom_id res chain seq x y z
N MET A 1 7.98 99.15 55.15
CA MET A 1 7.89 97.67 55.18
C MET A 1 7.79 97.16 53.74
N LYS A 2 8.87 96.59 53.18
CA LYS A 2 8.83 95.89 51.88
C LYS A 2 8.41 94.44 52.14
N LYS A 3 7.27 94.05 51.58
CA LYS A 3 6.72 92.69 51.63
C LYS A 3 7.48 91.84 50.61
N GLY A 4 8.22 90.83 51.09
CA GLY A 4 8.88 89.84 50.24
C GLY A 4 7.85 89.03 49.46
N ILE A 5 8.07 88.90 48.15
CA ILE A 5 7.22 88.15 47.22
C ILE A 5 7.81 86.74 47.14
N ASN A 6 7.01 85.69 47.41
CA ASN A 6 7.45 84.30 47.33
C ASN A 6 7.51 83.84 45.85
N GLU A 7 8.67 83.41 45.36
CA GLU A 7 8.92 83.06 43.94
C GLU A 7 8.64 81.59 43.55
N ASN A 8 7.99 80.79 44.40
CA ASN A 8 7.84 79.34 44.15
C ASN A 8 6.46 78.87 43.62
N ALA A 9 5.58 79.76 43.14
CA ALA A 9 4.19 79.40 42.81
C ALA A 9 3.90 79.02 41.33
N GLY A 10 4.92 78.93 40.46
CA GLY A 10 4.74 78.67 39.02
C GLY A 10 5.33 77.35 38.48
N PHE A 11 6.23 76.69 39.23
CA PHE A 11 6.98 75.53 38.74
C PHE A 11 6.15 74.23 38.67
N GLY A 12 5.13 74.05 39.52
CA GLY A 12 4.33 72.82 39.53
C GLY A 12 3.43 72.66 38.30
N LEU A 13 2.91 73.76 37.72
CA LEU A 13 2.02 73.68 36.56
C LEU A 13 2.76 73.25 35.29
N ILE A 14 3.97 73.79 35.08
CA ILE A 14 4.79 73.44 33.93
C ILE A 14 5.26 71.99 33.99
N GLU A 15 5.57 71.48 35.17
CA GLU A 15 5.94 70.08 35.38
C GLU A 15 4.78 69.13 35.01
N VAL A 16 3.55 69.44 35.43
CA VAL A 16 2.36 68.64 35.05
C VAL A 16 2.13 68.66 33.53
N VAL A 17 2.33 69.79 32.87
CA VAL A 17 2.20 69.88 31.40
C VAL A 17 3.27 69.04 30.70
N ILE A 18 4.52 69.09 31.18
CA ILE A 18 5.61 68.28 30.62
C ILE A 18 5.34 66.79 30.82
N VAL A 19 4.95 66.39 32.03
CA VAL A 19 4.65 64.98 32.35
C VAL A 19 3.49 64.47 31.52
N THR A 20 2.40 65.24 31.38
CA THR A 20 1.27 64.84 30.54
C THR A 20 1.65 64.75 29.07
N ALA A 21 2.46 65.67 28.53
CA ALA A 21 2.97 65.60 27.16
C ALA A 21 3.80 64.33 26.92
N ILE A 22 4.71 63.99 27.84
CA ILE A 22 5.54 62.77 27.73
C ILE A 22 4.65 61.51 27.78
N ILE A 23 3.67 61.46 28.70
CA ILE A 23 2.74 60.34 28.81
C ILE A 23 1.92 60.21 27.52
N THR A 24 1.39 61.30 26.97
CA THR A 24 0.58 61.28 25.75
C THR A 24 1.39 60.79 24.54
N VAL A 25 2.62 61.29 24.35
CA VAL A 25 3.49 60.83 23.26
C VAL A 25 3.81 59.34 23.41
N SER A 26 4.07 58.89 24.63
CA SER A 26 4.36 57.48 24.92
C SER A 26 3.15 56.59 24.63
N LEU A 27 1.96 56.99 25.07
CA LEU A 27 0.71 56.28 24.78
C LEU A 27 0.43 56.20 23.29
N PHE A 28 0.68 57.28 22.54
CA PHE A 28 0.52 57.27 21.09
C PHE A 28 1.50 56.31 20.41
N ALA A 29 2.76 56.28 20.85
CA ALA A 29 3.75 55.33 20.35
C ALA A 29 3.33 53.87 20.60
N PHE A 30 2.80 53.55 21.79
CA PHE A 30 2.30 52.20 22.10
C PHE A 30 1.08 51.82 21.25
N LEU A 31 0.15 52.75 21.01
CA LEU A 31 -1.00 52.51 20.14
C LEU A 31 -0.55 52.20 18.70
N GLN A 32 0.42 52.95 18.17
CA GLN A 32 0.94 52.71 16.83
C GLN A 32 1.67 51.36 16.72
N ALA A 33 2.47 51.01 17.73
CA ALA A 33 3.11 49.70 17.81
C ALA A 33 2.06 48.56 17.83
N GLY A 34 0.97 48.73 18.59
CA GLY A 34 -0.14 47.79 18.64
C GLY A 34 -0.85 47.61 17.29
N ILE A 35 -1.13 48.70 16.58
CA ILE A 35 -1.73 48.66 15.24
C ILE A 35 -0.81 47.95 14.24
N LEU A 36 0.49 48.26 14.27
CA LEU A 36 1.48 47.61 13.42
C LEU A 36 1.56 46.10 13.71
N ALA A 37 1.60 45.71 14.98
CA ALA A 37 1.62 44.31 15.39
C ALA A 37 0.40 43.53 14.87
N VAL A 38 -0.80 44.10 14.99
CA VAL A 38 -2.03 43.46 14.47
C VAL A 38 -1.99 43.31 12.95
N ARG A 39 -1.47 44.30 12.22
CA ARG A 39 -1.31 44.20 10.75
C ARG A 39 -0.34 43.10 10.36
N LEU A 40 0.80 43.00 11.04
CA LEU A 40 1.79 41.94 10.82
C LEU A 40 1.17 40.56 11.09
N LEU A 41 0.47 40.39 12.22
CA LEU A 41 -0.20 39.13 12.56
C LEU A 41 -1.22 38.70 11.50
N ARG A 42 -2.00 39.65 10.96
CA ARG A 42 -2.97 39.36 9.88
C ARG A 42 -2.26 38.93 8.58
N ASN A 43 -1.16 39.59 8.22
CA ASN A 43 -0.38 39.24 7.04
C ASN A 43 0.29 37.86 7.16
N GLU A 44 0.84 37.53 8.34
CA GLU A 44 1.43 36.22 8.60
C GLU A 44 0.38 35.12 8.64
N LYS A 45 -0.80 35.39 9.22
CA LYS A 45 -1.93 34.46 9.16
C LYS A 45 -2.33 34.14 7.72
N GLU A 46 -2.47 35.16 6.87
CA GLU A 46 -2.79 34.95 5.45
C GLU A 46 -1.68 34.18 4.72
N ASN A 47 -0.41 34.43 5.06
CA ASN A 47 0.72 33.68 4.53
C ASN A 47 0.63 32.19 4.87
N LEU A 48 0.33 31.88 6.13
CA LEU A 48 0.20 30.52 6.63
C LEU A 48 -0.97 29.79 5.95
N GLU A 49 -2.14 30.44 5.85
CA GLU A 49 -3.31 29.88 5.17
C GLU A 49 -3.01 29.53 3.70
N LEU A 50 -2.38 30.43 2.95
CA LEU A 50 -1.99 30.17 1.56
C LEU A 50 -0.95 29.04 1.44
N THR A 51 0.01 28.98 2.37
CA THR A 51 1.02 27.91 2.39
C THR A 51 0.39 26.55 2.66
N LEU A 52 -0.55 26.46 3.61
CA LEU A 52 -1.30 25.24 3.89
C LEU A 52 -2.15 24.80 2.70
N LEU A 53 -2.81 25.75 2.03
CA LEU A 53 -3.59 25.46 0.82
C LEU A 53 -2.72 24.96 -0.33
N ALA A 54 -1.55 25.55 -0.56
CA ALA A 54 -0.60 25.06 -1.56
C ALA A 54 -0.07 23.66 -1.20
N GLY A 55 0.16 23.39 0.10
CA GLY A 55 0.55 22.07 0.60
C GLY A 55 -0.54 21.02 0.36
N GLU A 56 -1.79 21.35 0.65
CA GLU A 56 -2.94 20.47 0.41
C GLU A 56 -3.11 20.14 -1.08
N ALA A 57 -2.87 21.10 -1.98
CA ALA A 57 -2.85 20.83 -3.42
C ALA A 57 -1.76 19.81 -3.80
N MET A 58 -0.58 19.90 -3.17
CA MET A 58 0.50 18.94 -3.41
C MET A 58 0.13 17.54 -2.91
N GLU A 59 -0.48 17.42 -1.74
CA GLU A 59 -0.96 16.13 -1.22
C GLU A 59 -2.09 15.55 -2.08
N ALA A 60 -3.00 16.38 -2.56
CA ALA A 60 -4.06 15.94 -3.47
C ALA A 60 -3.48 15.31 -4.74
N VAL A 61 -2.40 15.89 -5.29
CA VAL A 61 -1.70 15.33 -6.45
C VAL A 61 -1.06 13.99 -6.12
N ARG A 62 -0.44 13.83 -4.93
CA ARG A 62 0.13 12.54 -4.49
C ARG A 62 -0.96 11.48 -4.30
N ALA A 63 -2.11 11.85 -3.72
CA ALA A 63 -3.24 10.94 -3.57
C ALA A 63 -3.76 10.46 -4.93
N VAL A 64 -3.94 11.39 -5.88
CA VAL A 64 -4.39 11.08 -7.25
C VAL A 64 -3.38 10.19 -7.99
N ARG A 65 -2.08 10.43 -7.79
CA ARG A 65 -0.97 9.60 -8.31
C ARG A 65 -1.04 8.18 -7.78
N ASP A 66 -1.27 8.02 -6.47
CA ASP A 66 -1.25 6.72 -5.80
C ASP A 66 -2.44 5.83 -6.21
N GLU A 67 -3.54 6.43 -6.69
CA GLU A 67 -4.64 5.70 -7.31
C GLU A 67 -4.28 5.15 -8.69
N SER A 68 -3.70 5.97 -9.58
CA SER A 68 -3.20 5.54 -10.88
C SER A 68 -2.36 6.62 -11.55
N TRP A 69 -1.09 6.32 -11.83
CA TRP A 69 -0.25 7.20 -12.64
C TRP A 69 -0.79 7.33 -14.07
N THR A 70 -1.03 6.19 -14.73
CA THR A 70 -1.41 6.12 -16.14
C THR A 70 -2.76 6.76 -16.44
N ALA A 71 -3.74 6.61 -15.53
CA ALA A 71 -5.07 7.18 -15.73
C ALA A 71 -5.15 8.65 -15.29
N ASN A 72 -4.44 9.04 -14.22
CA ASN A 72 -4.72 10.31 -13.56
C ASN A 72 -3.59 11.36 -13.67
N ILE A 73 -2.34 10.96 -13.89
CA ILE A 73 -1.18 11.88 -13.90
C ILE A 73 -0.54 11.97 -15.29
N ALA A 74 -0.24 10.82 -15.92
CA ALA A 74 0.38 10.76 -17.25
C ALA A 74 -0.37 11.54 -18.35
N PRO A 75 -1.72 11.55 -18.43
CA PRO A 75 -2.43 12.23 -19.51
C PRO A 75 -2.61 13.74 -19.26
N LEU A 76 -2.16 14.26 -18.11
CA LEU A 76 -2.29 15.68 -17.80
C LEU A 76 -1.36 16.52 -18.67
N VAL A 77 -1.90 17.60 -19.21
CA VAL A 77 -1.21 18.46 -20.19
C VAL A 77 -0.42 19.53 -19.45
N ALA A 78 0.82 19.73 -19.88
CA ALA A 78 1.67 20.76 -19.31
C ALA A 78 1.04 22.16 -19.45
N SER A 79 1.35 23.06 -18.52
CA SER A 79 0.88 24.46 -18.49
C SER A 79 -0.64 24.65 -18.39
N THR A 80 -1.43 23.58 -18.25
CA THR A 80 -2.86 23.65 -17.95
C THR A 80 -3.06 23.73 -16.43
N PRO A 81 -3.88 24.67 -15.91
CA PRO A 81 -4.19 24.71 -14.48
C PRO A 81 -5.17 23.60 -14.13
N TYR A 82 -4.85 22.83 -13.10
CA TYR A 82 -5.75 21.83 -12.53
C TYR A 82 -6.13 22.19 -11.10
N PHE A 83 -7.41 22.04 -10.77
CA PHE A 83 -8.01 22.39 -9.50
C PHE A 83 -8.30 21.13 -8.69
N PRO A 84 -7.62 20.92 -7.54
CA PRO A 84 -7.88 19.79 -6.67
C PRO A 84 -9.23 19.94 -5.97
N LEU A 85 -10.13 18.97 -6.19
CA LEU A 85 -11.44 18.87 -5.57
C LEU A 85 -11.67 17.46 -5.02
N ILE A 86 -12.62 17.34 -4.08
CA ILE A 86 -13.04 16.06 -3.52
C ILE A 86 -14.38 15.68 -4.16
N GLU A 87 -14.43 14.51 -4.79
CA GLU A 87 -15.63 13.92 -5.36
C GLU A 87 -15.72 12.47 -4.88
N ASN A 88 -16.86 12.06 -4.31
CA ASN A 88 -17.05 10.70 -3.75
C ASN A 88 -15.98 10.29 -2.72
N GLY A 89 -15.51 11.24 -1.91
CA GLY A 89 -14.51 11.00 -0.87
C GLY A 89 -13.07 10.86 -1.39
N LYS A 90 -12.82 11.12 -2.68
CA LYS A 90 -11.50 11.02 -3.31
C LYS A 90 -11.06 12.32 -3.94
N TRP A 91 -9.74 12.54 -3.99
CA TRP A 91 -9.16 13.67 -4.71
C TRP A 91 -9.30 13.48 -6.22
N LYS A 92 -9.61 14.56 -6.92
CA LYS A 92 -9.68 14.65 -8.37
C LYS A 92 -9.11 15.98 -8.83
N LEU A 93 -8.48 15.98 -9.99
CA LEU A 93 -7.94 17.17 -10.65
C LEU A 93 -8.89 17.59 -11.78
N ALA A 94 -9.56 18.71 -11.60
CA ALA A 94 -10.46 19.27 -12.61
C ALA A 94 -9.80 20.41 -13.38
N THR A 95 -10.26 20.68 -14.60
CA THR A 95 -9.79 21.81 -15.42
C THR A 95 -10.67 23.06 -15.27
N VAL A 96 -11.83 22.93 -14.60
CA VAL A 96 -12.75 24.04 -14.34
C VAL A 96 -12.53 24.55 -12.92
N PRO A 97 -12.35 25.87 -12.72
CA PRO A 97 -12.16 26.44 -11.40
C PRO A 97 -13.42 26.27 -10.52
N PRO A 98 -13.28 25.77 -9.29
CA PRO A 98 -14.38 25.74 -8.31
C PRO A 98 -14.60 27.13 -7.71
N ALA A 99 -15.66 27.25 -6.89
CA ALA A 99 -15.87 28.43 -6.05
C ALA A 99 -14.68 28.69 -5.12
N LEU A 100 -14.52 29.95 -4.70
CA LEU A 100 -13.45 30.36 -3.79
C LEU A 100 -13.49 29.57 -2.48
N LEU A 101 -12.33 29.02 -2.09
CA LEU A 101 -12.15 28.37 -0.80
C LEU A 101 -12.28 29.42 0.31
N SER A 102 -13.18 29.14 1.26
CA SER A 102 -13.55 30.09 2.32
C SER A 102 -13.99 31.47 1.79
N GLY A 103 -14.49 31.52 0.54
CA GLY A 103 -14.90 32.77 -0.11
C GLY A 103 -13.77 33.73 -0.48
N LYS A 104 -12.50 33.33 -0.32
CA LYS A 104 -11.34 34.22 -0.47
C LYS A 104 -10.20 33.68 -1.34
N TYR A 105 -9.98 32.36 -1.34
CA TYR A 105 -8.76 31.77 -1.90
C TYR A 105 -9.02 30.93 -3.15
N HIS A 106 -8.10 31.01 -4.11
CA HIS A 106 -7.97 30.02 -5.18
C HIS A 106 -6.80 29.08 -4.89
N ARG A 107 -6.96 27.83 -5.28
CA ARG A 107 -5.93 26.78 -5.19
C ARG A 107 -5.94 25.95 -6.46
N TYR A 108 -4.79 25.84 -7.10
CA TYR A 108 -4.62 25.06 -8.32
C TYR A 108 -3.16 24.60 -8.47
N ILE A 109 -2.91 23.70 -9.40
CA ILE A 109 -1.58 23.22 -9.75
C ILE A 109 -1.31 23.41 -11.24
N TYR A 110 -0.03 23.55 -11.58
CA TYR A 110 0.47 23.31 -12.93
C TYR A 110 1.33 22.06 -12.94
N ILE A 111 1.28 21.36 -14.06
CA ILE A 111 2.15 20.23 -14.35
C ILE A 111 3.13 20.65 -15.43
N GLY A 112 4.38 20.21 -15.27
CA GLY A 112 5.44 20.36 -16.25
C GLY A 112 6.11 19.03 -16.51
N ASP A 113 6.52 18.84 -17.76
CA ASP A 113 7.37 17.73 -18.14
C ASP A 113 8.78 17.90 -17.55
N VAL A 114 9.43 16.77 -17.26
CA VAL A 114 10.77 16.71 -16.70
C VAL A 114 11.68 16.07 -17.72
N TYR A 115 12.85 16.66 -17.92
CA TYR A 115 13.86 16.18 -18.86
C TYR A 115 15.14 15.84 -18.12
N ARG A 116 15.85 14.80 -18.58
CA ARG A 116 17.12 14.35 -18.00
C ARG A 116 18.26 14.35 -19.00
N ASP A 117 19.47 14.62 -18.51
CA ASP A 117 20.70 14.45 -19.27
C ASP A 117 21.21 12.99 -19.25
N LEU A 118 22.33 12.73 -19.93
CA LEU A 118 22.97 11.41 -20.00
C LEU A 118 23.53 10.92 -18.65
N GLN A 119 23.56 11.78 -17.63
CA GLN A 119 23.99 11.46 -16.26
C GLN A 119 22.80 11.40 -15.30
N ASP A 120 21.59 11.25 -15.82
CA ASP A 120 20.34 11.14 -15.07
C ASP A 120 19.97 12.38 -14.23
N LYS A 121 20.54 13.55 -14.53
CA LYS A 121 20.20 14.80 -13.83
C LYS A 121 19.03 15.51 -14.50
N ILE A 122 18.12 16.05 -13.69
CA ILE A 122 17.03 16.91 -14.18
C ILE A 122 17.61 18.21 -14.74
N ILE A 123 17.25 18.54 -15.98
CA ILE A 123 17.70 19.75 -16.68
C ILE A 123 16.52 20.59 -17.17
N SER A 124 16.76 21.89 -17.37
CA SER A 124 15.72 22.85 -17.77
C SER A 124 15.48 22.93 -19.29
N SER A 125 16.42 22.45 -20.10
CA SER A 125 16.33 22.46 -21.56
C SER A 125 17.21 21.36 -22.18
N GLY A 126 16.77 20.82 -23.31
CA GLY A 126 17.39 19.65 -23.95
C GLY A 126 17.09 18.34 -23.21
N GLY A 127 17.89 17.30 -23.49
CA GLY A 127 17.79 16.00 -22.83
C GLY A 127 16.64 15.11 -23.34
N THR A 128 16.41 14.03 -22.61
CA THR A 128 15.36 13.04 -22.89
C THR A 128 14.21 13.24 -21.91
N LEU A 129 12.98 13.15 -22.41
CA LEU A 129 11.77 13.23 -21.58
C LEU A 129 11.74 12.06 -20.58
N ASP A 130 11.64 12.38 -19.29
CA ASP A 130 11.32 11.40 -18.24
C ASP A 130 9.80 11.32 -18.10
N ALA A 131 9.18 10.39 -18.84
CA ALA A 131 7.73 10.19 -18.81
C ALA A 131 7.20 9.76 -17.43
N ASN A 132 8.07 9.25 -16.56
CA ASN A 132 7.76 8.77 -15.23
C ASN A 132 8.00 9.82 -14.13
N THR A 133 8.40 11.04 -14.48
CA THR A 133 8.51 12.15 -13.53
C THR A 133 7.78 13.39 -14.05
N LYS A 134 7.00 14.03 -13.18
CA LYS A 134 6.34 15.31 -13.46
C LYS A 134 6.75 16.36 -12.43
N LYS A 135 6.97 17.58 -12.90
CA LYS A 135 7.15 18.76 -12.05
C LYS A 135 5.79 19.31 -11.69
N ILE A 136 5.50 19.43 -10.41
CA ILE A 136 4.25 19.98 -9.89
C ILE A 136 4.53 21.36 -9.31
N THR A 137 3.78 22.34 -9.76
CA THR A 137 3.80 23.71 -9.23
C THR A 137 2.44 23.99 -8.61
N ALA A 138 2.33 23.84 -7.30
CA ALA A 138 1.11 24.15 -6.56
C ALA A 138 1.05 25.64 -6.23
N VAL A 139 -0.09 26.28 -6.52
CA VAL A 139 -0.30 27.71 -6.37
C VAL A 139 -1.55 27.93 -5.51
N ALA A 140 -1.42 28.75 -4.49
CA ALA A 140 -2.53 29.29 -3.73
C ALA A 140 -2.50 30.81 -3.80
N THR A 141 -3.63 31.45 -4.08
CA THR A 141 -3.69 32.90 -4.24
C THR A 141 -4.92 33.50 -3.55
N SER A 142 -4.72 34.68 -2.98
CA SER A 142 -5.75 35.63 -2.56
C SER A 142 -5.70 36.87 -3.47
N THR A 143 -6.52 37.87 -3.19
CA THR A 143 -6.50 39.16 -3.91
C THR A 143 -5.18 39.93 -3.73
N SER A 144 -4.46 39.72 -2.63
CA SER A 144 -3.27 40.49 -2.26
C SER A 144 -1.97 39.69 -2.34
N LYS A 145 -2.04 38.35 -2.35
CA LYS A 145 -0.87 37.49 -2.16
C LYS A 145 -0.99 36.17 -2.91
N THR A 146 0.16 35.67 -3.37
CA THR A 146 0.27 34.36 -4.02
C THR A 146 1.43 33.59 -3.37
N VAL A 147 1.20 32.32 -3.08
CA VAL A 147 2.22 31.37 -2.59
C VAL A 147 2.35 30.25 -3.62
N THR A 148 3.58 29.83 -3.90
CA THR A 148 3.89 28.78 -4.86
C THR A 148 4.82 27.75 -4.22
N LEU A 149 4.47 26.47 -4.33
CA LEU A 149 5.30 25.34 -3.92
C LEU A 149 5.62 24.49 -5.15
N VAL A 150 6.89 24.15 -5.31
CA VAL A 150 7.36 23.31 -6.42
C VAL A 150 7.87 21.99 -5.86
N SER A 151 7.44 20.88 -6.46
CA SER A 151 7.95 19.55 -6.14
C SER A 151 7.99 18.69 -7.40
N TYR A 152 8.62 17.54 -7.30
CA TYR A 152 8.65 16.53 -8.36
C TYR A 152 7.95 15.29 -7.83
N ILE A 153 7.05 14.73 -8.65
CA ILE A 153 6.42 13.44 -8.38
C ILE A 153 6.91 12.45 -9.41
N ALA A 154 7.18 11.22 -8.97
CA ALA A 154 7.62 10.13 -9.84
C ALA A 154 6.65 8.94 -9.76
N ASN A 155 6.57 8.19 -10.85
CA ASN A 155 5.92 6.88 -10.93
C ASN A 155 6.81 5.81 -10.29
N PHE A 156 6.94 5.88 -8.96
CA PHE A 156 7.82 4.96 -8.23
C PHE A 156 7.38 3.49 -8.35
N ARG A 157 6.10 3.22 -8.65
CA ARG A 157 5.58 1.86 -8.81
C ARG A 157 6.08 1.16 -10.07
N GLU A 158 6.34 1.89 -11.15
CA GLU A 158 6.99 1.31 -12.33
C GLU A 158 8.51 1.23 -12.17
N SER A 159 9.11 2.11 -11.36
CA SER A 159 10.55 2.05 -11.04
C SER A 159 10.90 0.88 -10.11
N LEU A 160 9.93 0.32 -9.40
CA LEU A 160 10.05 -0.96 -8.73
C LEU A 160 9.70 -2.02 -9.78
N ALA A 161 10.70 -2.58 -10.45
CA ALA A 161 10.45 -3.81 -11.22
C ALA A 161 9.80 -4.81 -10.26
N PRO A 162 8.58 -5.32 -10.53
CA PRO A 162 8.04 -6.38 -9.72
C PRO A 162 9.04 -7.53 -9.77
N PRO A 163 9.36 -8.16 -8.63
CA PRO A 163 10.28 -9.28 -8.64
C PRO A 163 9.81 -10.31 -9.67
N VAL A 164 10.70 -10.71 -10.58
CA VAL A 164 10.37 -11.65 -11.64
C VAL A 164 10.31 -13.03 -11.01
N GLU A 165 9.10 -13.48 -10.72
CA GLU A 165 8.88 -14.82 -10.23
C GLU A 165 8.93 -15.81 -11.39
N THR A 166 9.77 -16.82 -11.29
CA THR A 166 9.84 -17.91 -12.29
C THR A 166 9.37 -19.21 -11.66
N LYS A 167 8.59 -19.99 -12.43
CA LYS A 167 8.15 -21.32 -12.01
C LYS A 167 9.34 -22.28 -12.09
N VAL A 168 9.74 -22.87 -10.97
CA VAL A 168 10.95 -23.72 -10.87
C VAL A 168 10.68 -25.19 -10.64
N VAL A 169 9.60 -25.53 -9.94
CA VAL A 169 9.17 -26.93 -9.71
C VAL A 169 7.66 -27.01 -9.90
N PHE A 170 7.17 -27.97 -10.69
CA PHE A 170 5.76 -28.01 -11.03
C PHE A 170 5.27 -29.37 -11.53
N PHE A 171 3.97 -29.60 -11.36
CA PHE A 171 3.21 -30.64 -12.02
C PHE A 171 1.88 -30.05 -12.51
N GLU A 172 1.71 -29.95 -13.84
CA GLU A 172 0.58 -29.23 -14.47
C GLU A 172 -0.42 -30.13 -15.20
N SER A 173 -0.14 -31.43 -15.28
CA SER A 173 -1.00 -32.40 -15.98
C SER A 173 -2.23 -32.83 -15.18
N ALA A 174 -2.47 -32.20 -14.02
CA ALA A 174 -3.53 -32.53 -13.09
C ALA A 174 -4.92 -32.06 -13.56
N ILE A 175 -5.53 -32.77 -14.50
CA ILE A 175 -6.76 -32.33 -15.20
C ILE A 175 -8.07 -32.80 -14.55
N THR A 176 -8.02 -33.69 -13.55
CA THR A 176 -9.20 -34.31 -12.95
C THR A 176 -9.57 -33.63 -11.63
N ASP A 177 -10.86 -33.36 -11.41
CA ASP A 177 -11.36 -32.60 -10.26
C ASP A 177 -12.19 -33.44 -9.27
N GLY A 178 -11.94 -34.76 -9.17
CA GLY A 178 -12.64 -35.62 -8.21
C GLY A 178 -12.30 -35.30 -6.75
N ASP A 179 -13.17 -35.67 -5.81
CA ASP A 179 -12.85 -35.56 -4.39
C ASP A 179 -11.93 -36.72 -3.94
N LEU A 180 -10.62 -36.47 -4.02
CA LEU A 180 -9.60 -37.47 -3.68
C LEU A 180 -9.19 -37.44 -2.20
N ALA A 181 -9.34 -36.27 -1.56
CA ALA A 181 -8.78 -35.98 -0.24
C ALA A 181 -9.83 -35.75 0.86
N ASN A 182 -11.12 -35.63 0.53
CA ASN A 182 -12.17 -35.18 1.44
C ASN A 182 -11.76 -33.90 2.17
N PHE A 183 -11.25 -32.90 1.45
CA PHE A 183 -10.64 -31.69 2.01
C PHE A 183 -11.46 -30.44 1.67
N PRO A 184 -11.57 -29.46 2.59
CA PRO A 184 -11.52 -29.62 4.03
C PRO A 184 -12.45 -30.74 4.49
N SER A 185 -12.01 -31.53 5.48
CA SER A 185 -12.83 -32.65 5.96
C SER A 185 -13.93 -32.11 6.85
N ASN A 186 -15.19 -32.17 6.40
CA ASN A 186 -16.37 -31.64 7.11
C ASN A 186 -16.50 -32.17 8.55
N ASN A 187 -15.81 -31.54 9.51
CA ASN A 187 -15.75 -31.92 10.92
C ASN A 187 -15.27 -33.35 11.23
N ALA A 188 -14.78 -34.10 10.24
CA ALA A 188 -14.40 -35.49 10.40
C ALA A 188 -12.98 -35.67 10.96
N GLY A 189 -12.17 -34.60 10.92
CA GLY A 189 -10.76 -34.67 11.29
C GLY A 189 -9.96 -35.59 10.36
N ASN A 190 -10.37 -35.76 9.09
CA ASN A 190 -9.72 -36.68 8.17
C ASN A 190 -8.30 -36.23 7.81
N GLY A 191 -7.90 -34.99 8.12
CA GLY A 191 -6.57 -34.48 7.84
C GLY A 191 -6.48 -33.82 6.46
N ASP A 192 -5.24 -33.59 6.03
CA ASP A 192 -4.94 -32.69 4.93
C ASP A 192 -4.35 -33.42 3.72
N PRO A 193 -4.56 -32.90 2.50
CA PRO A 193 -3.81 -33.32 1.34
C PRO A 193 -2.42 -32.67 1.32
N VAL A 194 -1.45 -33.43 0.84
CA VAL A 194 -0.05 -33.04 0.73
C VAL A 194 0.48 -33.51 -0.63
N GLN A 195 1.30 -32.68 -1.26
CA GLN A 195 2.13 -33.07 -2.40
C GLN A 195 3.59 -32.85 -2.04
N THR A 196 4.44 -33.88 -2.14
CA THR A 196 5.90 -33.68 -2.04
C THR A 196 6.50 -33.33 -3.39
N PHE A 197 7.64 -32.66 -3.36
CA PHE A 197 8.43 -32.29 -4.53
C PHE A 197 9.90 -32.20 -4.17
N THR A 198 10.76 -32.49 -5.14
CA THR A 198 12.22 -32.39 -4.99
C THR A 198 12.72 -31.20 -5.77
N THR A 199 13.51 -30.34 -5.12
CA THR A 199 14.16 -29.20 -5.79
C THR A 199 15.35 -29.66 -6.63
N THR A 200 15.55 -29.07 -7.80
CA THR A 200 16.73 -29.35 -8.63
C THR A 200 17.91 -28.44 -8.26
N GLY A 201 17.65 -27.17 -7.97
CA GLY A 201 18.59 -26.18 -7.44
C GLY A 201 18.09 -25.57 -6.13
N ALA A 202 18.88 -24.67 -5.54
CA ALA A 202 18.39 -23.87 -4.42
C ALA A 202 17.28 -22.93 -4.92
N VAL A 203 16.22 -22.77 -4.11
CA VAL A 203 15.03 -21.98 -4.48
C VAL A 203 14.70 -21.03 -3.33
N GLU A 204 14.51 -19.76 -3.63
CA GLU A 204 13.93 -18.74 -2.76
C GLU A 204 12.42 -18.67 -3.05
N ALA A 205 11.66 -19.57 -2.42
CA ALA A 205 10.25 -19.77 -2.75
C ALA A 205 9.38 -18.62 -2.23
N THR A 206 8.82 -17.82 -3.13
CA THR A 206 7.90 -16.71 -2.79
C THR A 206 6.44 -17.13 -2.80
N ALA A 207 6.12 -18.20 -3.52
CA ALA A 207 4.76 -18.66 -3.66
C ALA A 207 4.66 -20.11 -4.12
N VAL A 208 3.47 -20.67 -3.88
CA VAL A 208 2.99 -21.86 -4.58
C VAL A 208 1.65 -21.58 -5.24
N GLU A 209 1.43 -22.14 -6.42
CA GLU A 209 0.08 -22.22 -6.99
C GLU A 209 -0.42 -23.65 -6.89
N LEU A 210 -1.69 -23.81 -6.48
CA LEU A 210 -2.36 -25.09 -6.48
C LEU A 210 -3.53 -25.05 -7.45
N TYR A 211 -3.76 -26.15 -8.16
CA TYR A 211 -4.85 -26.23 -9.13
C TYR A 211 -6.14 -26.63 -8.42
N LEU A 212 -6.98 -25.65 -8.08
CA LEU A 212 -8.10 -25.82 -7.16
C LEU A 212 -9.45 -25.43 -7.79
N ARG A 213 -10.52 -26.06 -7.28
CA ARG A 213 -11.92 -25.67 -7.49
C ARG A 213 -12.71 -25.90 -6.21
N ARG A 214 -13.61 -25.00 -5.84
CA ARG A 214 -14.57 -25.28 -4.75
C ARG A 214 -15.74 -26.11 -5.27
N ALA A 215 -16.12 -27.12 -4.51
CA ALA A 215 -17.34 -27.90 -4.75
C ALA A 215 -18.51 -27.40 -3.90
N ALA A 216 -18.24 -26.72 -2.77
CA ALA A 216 -19.24 -26.12 -1.90
C ALA A 216 -19.39 -24.61 -2.13
N THR A 217 -20.55 -24.05 -1.79
CA THR A 217 -20.82 -22.61 -1.91
C THR A 217 -19.93 -21.79 -0.96
N ASN A 218 -19.81 -22.20 0.30
CA ASN A 218 -19.04 -21.51 1.33
C ASN A 218 -18.10 -22.49 2.02
N PRO A 219 -16.99 -22.91 1.37
CA PRO A 219 -15.99 -23.73 2.02
C PRO A 219 -15.16 -22.90 3.00
N SER A 220 -14.49 -23.59 3.92
CA SER A 220 -13.50 -23.02 4.83
C SER A 220 -12.41 -22.27 4.06
N ASP A 221 -11.88 -21.24 4.71
CA ASP A 221 -10.70 -20.53 4.21
C ASP A 221 -9.49 -21.45 4.27
N ILE A 222 -8.53 -21.25 3.37
CA ILE A 222 -7.40 -22.15 3.20
C ILE A 222 -6.08 -21.40 3.13
N TYR A 223 -5.00 -22.08 3.46
CA TYR A 223 -3.64 -21.60 3.30
C TYR A 223 -2.72 -22.78 2.99
N ALA A 224 -1.54 -22.51 2.42
CA ALA A 224 -0.54 -23.52 2.13
C ALA A 224 0.65 -23.40 3.09
N GLU A 225 1.24 -24.54 3.43
CA GLU A 225 2.50 -24.62 4.15
C GLU A 225 3.53 -25.34 3.29
N ILE A 226 4.75 -24.81 3.22
CA ILE A 226 5.90 -25.61 2.79
C ILE A 226 6.56 -26.20 4.04
N ARG A 227 6.84 -27.50 4.02
CA ARG A 227 7.39 -28.25 5.15
C ARG A 227 8.59 -29.09 4.72
N SER A 228 9.46 -29.42 5.68
CA SER A 228 10.64 -30.28 5.46
C SER A 228 10.30 -31.73 5.09
N SER A 229 9.08 -32.17 5.42
CA SER A 229 8.47 -33.45 5.02
C SER A 229 6.97 -33.37 5.35
N PRO A 230 6.11 -34.34 4.95
CA PRO A 230 4.67 -34.28 5.20
C PRO A 230 4.27 -34.02 6.67
N THR A 231 5.05 -34.55 7.62
CA THR A 231 4.88 -34.35 9.07
C THR A 231 6.02 -33.54 9.70
N GLY A 232 6.99 -33.09 8.91
CA GLY A 232 8.17 -32.35 9.34
C GLY A 232 7.88 -30.90 9.73
N VAL A 233 8.93 -30.14 9.99
CA VAL A 233 8.84 -28.74 10.43
C VAL A 233 8.24 -27.86 9.33
N VAL A 234 7.40 -26.89 9.71
CA VAL A 234 6.89 -25.86 8.80
C VAL A 234 8.02 -24.87 8.50
N LEU A 235 8.35 -24.73 7.22
CA LEU A 235 9.37 -23.79 6.74
C LEU A 235 8.77 -22.44 6.39
N GLY A 236 7.49 -22.41 6.01
CA GLY A 236 6.74 -21.17 5.89
C GLY A 236 5.26 -21.41 5.61
N THR A 237 4.47 -20.38 5.90
CA THR A 237 3.00 -20.39 5.83
C THR A 237 2.55 -19.25 4.94
N SER A 238 1.68 -19.55 3.97
CA SER A 238 1.18 -18.55 3.03
C SER A 238 0.16 -17.60 3.69
N GLN A 239 -0.17 -16.54 2.97
CA GLN A 239 -1.39 -15.78 3.21
C GLN A 239 -2.63 -16.69 3.09
N ILE A 240 -3.70 -16.29 3.79
CA ILE A 240 -4.99 -16.99 3.78
C ILE A 240 -5.76 -16.62 2.52
N ILE A 241 -6.32 -17.62 1.85
CA ILE A 241 -7.26 -17.48 0.76
C ILE A 241 -8.66 -17.74 1.28
N THR A 242 -9.55 -16.77 1.06
CA THR A 242 -10.97 -16.93 1.38
C THR A 242 -11.58 -18.02 0.52
N GLY A 243 -12.11 -19.10 1.12
CA GLY A 243 -12.52 -20.29 0.38
C GLY A 243 -13.62 -20.03 -0.66
N SER A 244 -14.48 -19.04 -0.40
CA SER A 244 -15.57 -18.64 -1.28
C SER A 244 -15.13 -17.84 -2.52
N THR A 245 -13.87 -17.40 -2.60
CA THR A 245 -13.34 -16.70 -3.79
C THR A 245 -12.78 -17.66 -4.83
N ILE A 246 -12.53 -18.92 -4.46
CA ILE A 246 -12.04 -19.97 -5.37
C ILE A 246 -13.10 -20.25 -6.45
N ALA A 247 -12.67 -20.49 -7.69
CA ALA A 247 -13.57 -20.80 -8.79
C ALA A 247 -14.44 -22.03 -8.47
N SER A 248 -15.73 -21.97 -8.80
CA SER A 248 -16.67 -23.08 -8.61
C SER A 248 -16.95 -23.87 -9.89
N SER A 249 -16.73 -23.29 -11.07
CA SER A 249 -17.10 -23.87 -12.37
C SER A 249 -16.05 -24.84 -12.93
N SER A 250 -14.76 -24.54 -12.76
CA SER A 250 -13.64 -25.35 -13.26
C SER A 250 -12.42 -25.19 -12.37
N LEU A 251 -11.47 -26.12 -12.49
CA LEU A 251 -10.16 -25.99 -11.85
C LEU A 251 -9.43 -24.74 -12.36
N SER A 252 -8.78 -24.04 -11.45
CA SER A 252 -8.01 -22.83 -11.73
C SER A 252 -6.79 -22.78 -10.82
N TRP A 253 -5.72 -22.15 -11.28
CA TRP A 253 -4.53 -21.94 -10.46
C TRP A 253 -4.80 -20.87 -9.41
N VAL A 254 -4.65 -21.24 -8.14
CA VAL A 254 -4.81 -20.36 -6.98
C VAL A 254 -3.45 -20.13 -6.36
N ALA A 255 -3.01 -18.87 -6.30
CA ALA A 255 -1.72 -18.49 -5.75
C ALA A 255 -1.76 -18.31 -4.23
N PHE A 256 -0.82 -18.96 -3.55
CA PHE A 256 -0.54 -18.86 -2.13
C PHE A 256 0.80 -18.17 -1.96
N ARG A 257 0.77 -16.88 -1.62
CA ARG A 257 1.98 -16.05 -1.43
C ARG A 257 2.51 -16.18 -0.01
N PHE A 258 3.81 -16.34 0.14
CA PHE A 258 4.47 -16.33 1.44
C PHE A 258 4.87 -14.90 1.81
N PRO A 259 4.59 -14.43 3.04
CA PRO A 259 5.00 -13.09 3.48
C PRO A 259 6.51 -12.90 3.43
N ASP A 260 7.25 -13.95 3.79
CA ASP A 260 8.70 -14.02 3.75
C ASP A 260 9.12 -15.16 2.79
N PRO A 261 10.04 -14.92 1.84
CA PRO A 261 10.54 -15.97 0.96
C PRO A 261 11.19 -17.14 1.72
N ILE A 262 10.90 -18.37 1.28
CA ILE A 262 11.35 -19.59 1.96
C ILE A 262 12.59 -20.14 1.25
N GLN A 263 13.68 -20.28 2.00
CA GLN A 263 14.94 -20.82 1.48
C GLN A 263 14.91 -22.35 1.43
N LEU A 264 14.87 -22.91 0.21
CA LEU A 264 14.89 -24.35 -0.05
C LEU A 264 16.25 -24.75 -0.61
N SER A 265 16.85 -25.78 -0.01
CA SER A 265 18.14 -26.32 -0.44
C SER A 265 18.02 -27.10 -1.75
N ALA A 266 19.10 -27.16 -2.53
CA ALA A 266 19.14 -27.96 -3.75
C ALA A 266 19.01 -29.46 -3.46
N SER A 267 18.45 -30.20 -4.43
CA SER A 267 18.34 -31.68 -4.38
C SER A 267 17.69 -32.21 -3.11
N THR A 268 16.74 -31.45 -2.54
CA THR A 268 16.09 -31.77 -1.27
C THR A 268 14.59 -31.89 -1.48
N GLN A 269 13.98 -32.91 -0.89
CA GLN A 269 12.55 -33.10 -0.95
C GLN A 269 11.84 -32.26 0.13
N TYR A 270 10.78 -31.57 -0.28
CA TYR A 270 9.90 -30.79 0.58
C TYR A 270 8.45 -31.18 0.32
N SER A 271 7.52 -30.66 1.12
CA SER A 271 6.09 -30.93 0.95
C SER A 271 5.25 -29.66 1.01
N ILE A 272 4.29 -29.54 0.10
CA ILE A 272 3.23 -28.54 0.13
C ILE A 272 2.03 -29.18 0.82
N ARG A 273 1.63 -28.64 1.97
CA ARG A 273 0.45 -29.07 2.72
C ARG A 273 -0.64 -28.02 2.61
N LEU A 274 -1.83 -28.42 2.14
CA LEU A 274 -2.98 -27.54 2.06
C LEU A 274 -3.80 -27.63 3.34
N ARG A 275 -3.97 -26.51 4.03
CA ARG A 275 -4.60 -26.41 5.35
C ARG A 275 -5.89 -25.60 5.26
N SER A 276 -6.82 -25.87 6.18
CA SER A 276 -8.08 -25.12 6.29
C SER A 276 -8.21 -24.37 7.62
N ILE A 277 -9.12 -23.41 7.64
CA ILE A 277 -9.56 -22.65 8.81
C ILE A 277 -11.09 -22.74 8.88
N PRO A 278 -11.68 -23.34 9.94
CA PRO A 278 -11.02 -24.10 11.01
C PRO A 278 -10.26 -25.35 10.52
N SER A 279 -9.41 -25.93 11.36
CA SER A 279 -8.50 -27.02 10.98
C SER A 279 -9.22 -28.30 10.54
N SER A 280 -8.89 -28.84 9.38
CA SER A 280 -9.39 -30.13 8.85
C SER A 280 -8.81 -31.35 9.56
N THR A 281 -7.78 -31.19 10.39
CA THR A 281 -7.22 -32.32 11.17
C THR A 281 -8.04 -32.65 12.40
N ASP A 282 -8.84 -31.70 12.89
CA ASP A 282 -9.47 -31.80 14.21
C ASP A 282 -10.95 -32.14 14.04
N ALA A 283 -11.39 -33.23 14.67
CA ALA A 283 -12.79 -33.62 14.64
C ALA A 283 -13.65 -32.57 15.36
N GLY A 284 -14.76 -32.14 14.74
CA GLY A 284 -15.64 -31.12 15.30
C GLY A 284 -15.11 -29.67 15.24
N SER A 285 -14.08 -29.38 14.44
CA SER A 285 -13.45 -28.05 14.38
C SER A 285 -14.33 -26.93 13.81
N GLY A 286 -15.39 -27.26 13.08
CA GLY A 286 -16.15 -26.34 12.24
C GLY A 286 -15.64 -26.25 10.81
N SER A 287 -14.61 -27.03 10.42
CA SER A 287 -14.16 -27.12 9.04
C SER A 287 -15.28 -27.62 8.13
N ALA A 288 -15.48 -26.98 6.98
CA ALA A 288 -16.63 -27.23 6.12
C ALA A 288 -16.36 -26.95 4.64
N GLY A 289 -17.12 -27.63 3.78
CA GLY A 289 -17.24 -27.39 2.34
C GLY A 289 -16.03 -27.86 1.54
N ILE A 290 -16.25 -28.82 0.64
CA ILE A 290 -15.18 -29.47 -0.12
C ILE A 290 -14.51 -28.51 -1.12
N ILE A 291 -13.18 -28.53 -1.14
CA ILE A 291 -12.29 -27.94 -2.12
C ILE A 291 -11.51 -29.07 -2.80
N ARG A 292 -11.69 -29.19 -4.11
CA ARG A 292 -11.03 -30.18 -4.95
C ARG A 292 -9.66 -29.66 -5.34
N TRP A 293 -8.63 -30.41 -5.00
CA TRP A 293 -7.30 -30.24 -5.56
C TRP A 293 -7.19 -31.13 -6.80
N GLY A 294 -7.02 -30.50 -7.95
CA GLY A 294 -6.89 -31.17 -9.23
C GLY A 294 -5.74 -32.18 -9.19
N TYR A 295 -5.96 -33.34 -9.80
CA TYR A 295 -4.99 -34.43 -9.85
C TYR A 295 -4.94 -35.11 -11.22
N LEU A 296 -3.91 -35.92 -11.44
CA LEU A 296 -3.86 -36.91 -12.52
C LEU A 296 -3.77 -38.30 -11.90
N GLN A 297 -4.46 -39.27 -12.49
CA GLN A 297 -4.31 -40.69 -12.14
C GLN A 297 -3.63 -41.45 -13.27
N SER A 298 -2.64 -42.28 -12.93
CA SER A 298 -2.00 -43.22 -13.86
C SER A 298 -1.74 -44.57 -13.18
N ALA A 299 -1.13 -45.53 -13.90
CA ALA A 299 -0.82 -46.85 -13.35
C ALA A 299 0.19 -46.82 -12.19
N SER A 300 0.97 -45.73 -12.09
CA SER A 300 1.89 -45.36 -11.02
C SER A 300 1.80 -43.85 -10.79
N SER A 301 2.53 -43.31 -9.81
CA SER A 301 2.65 -41.86 -9.58
C SER A 301 3.05 -41.16 -10.89
N PRO A 302 2.23 -40.21 -11.40
CA PRO A 302 2.55 -39.47 -12.62
C PRO A 302 3.66 -38.42 -12.45
N TYR A 303 4.03 -38.05 -11.21
CA TYR A 303 5.09 -37.09 -10.93
C TYR A 303 6.29 -37.77 -10.25
N ALA A 304 7.38 -37.99 -10.99
CA ALA A 304 8.52 -38.79 -10.52
C ALA A 304 9.30 -38.20 -9.33
N GLU A 305 9.20 -36.90 -9.09
CA GLU A 305 10.04 -36.17 -8.11
C GLU A 305 9.34 -35.97 -6.74
N GLY A 306 8.22 -36.66 -6.52
CA GLY A 306 7.46 -36.57 -5.27
C GLY A 306 6.24 -37.48 -5.25
N ASP A 307 5.43 -37.33 -4.22
CA ASP A 307 4.31 -38.19 -3.90
C ASP A 307 3.12 -37.36 -3.40
N ALA A 308 1.92 -37.70 -3.85
CA ALA A 308 0.69 -37.24 -3.21
C ALA A 308 0.34 -38.10 -1.98
N ARG A 309 -0.14 -37.42 -0.94
CA ARG A 309 -0.72 -38.01 0.25
C ARG A 309 -2.03 -37.34 0.59
N ARG A 310 -2.91 -38.09 1.21
CA ARG A 310 -4.12 -37.57 1.84
C ARG A 310 -4.16 -37.95 3.30
N TYR A 311 -4.98 -37.24 4.06
CA TYR A 311 -5.22 -37.52 5.48
C TYR A 311 -4.01 -37.33 6.39
N VAL A 312 -3.10 -36.43 6.01
CA VAL A 312 -1.96 -36.08 6.86
C VAL A 312 -2.45 -35.33 8.09
N GLY A 313 -1.95 -35.70 9.26
CA GLY A 313 -2.34 -35.07 10.53
C GLY A 313 -3.70 -35.49 11.08
N ARG A 314 -4.32 -36.54 10.53
CA ARG A 314 -5.69 -36.98 10.87
C ARG A 314 -5.92 -37.14 12.38
N LEU A 315 -7.11 -36.73 12.83
CA LEU A 315 -7.55 -36.75 14.23
C LEU A 315 -6.55 -36.05 15.18
N SER A 316 -6.07 -34.89 14.75
CA SER A 316 -5.11 -34.06 15.49
C SER A 316 -3.78 -34.78 15.80
N ASN A 317 -3.42 -35.83 15.06
CA ASN A 317 -2.16 -36.54 15.24
C ASN A 317 -1.06 -35.96 14.33
N PRO A 318 -0.13 -35.12 14.83
CA PRO A 318 0.89 -34.50 13.98
C PRO A 318 1.87 -35.49 13.35
N SER A 319 1.94 -36.73 13.86
CA SER A 319 2.79 -37.80 13.33
C SER A 319 2.10 -38.66 12.27
N ASP A 320 0.79 -38.49 12.03
CA ASP A 320 0.09 -39.23 10.98
C ASP A 320 0.54 -38.70 9.60
N ALA A 321 1.37 -39.50 8.92
CA ALA A 321 1.90 -39.20 7.58
C ALA A 321 0.85 -39.38 6.47
N GLY A 322 -0.39 -39.73 6.82
CA GLY A 322 -1.47 -39.94 5.88
C GLY A 322 -1.28 -41.17 5.00
N GLN A 323 -2.25 -41.37 4.12
CA GLN A 323 -2.21 -42.41 3.09
C GLN A 323 -1.43 -41.91 1.88
N LEU A 324 -0.43 -42.68 1.44
CA LEU A 324 0.23 -42.51 0.15
C LEU A 324 -0.72 -42.83 -1.01
N LEU A 325 -0.72 -41.98 -2.03
CA LEU A 325 -1.49 -42.16 -3.25
C LEU A 325 -0.53 -42.52 -4.40
N ASP A 326 -0.17 -43.79 -4.48
CA ASP A 326 0.84 -44.35 -5.40
C ASP A 326 0.48 -44.30 -6.90
N GLN A 327 -0.73 -43.83 -7.24
CA GLN A 327 -1.25 -43.71 -8.60
C GLN A 327 -1.68 -42.27 -8.94
N TYR A 328 -1.49 -41.32 -8.02
CA TYR A 328 -2.05 -39.98 -8.15
C TYR A 328 -1.01 -38.92 -7.80
N ASP A 329 -1.03 -37.78 -8.49
CA ASP A 329 -0.34 -36.56 -8.05
C ASP A 329 -1.21 -35.33 -8.25
N TYR A 330 -1.07 -34.38 -7.33
CA TYR A 330 -1.82 -33.12 -7.32
C TYR A 330 -1.14 -32.03 -8.14
N GLY A 331 -1.92 -31.16 -8.78
CA GLY A 331 -1.41 -30.05 -9.57
C GLY A 331 -0.82 -28.92 -8.72
N PHE A 332 0.46 -28.62 -8.90
CA PHE A 332 1.14 -27.56 -8.16
C PHE A 332 2.22 -26.85 -8.99
N ARG A 333 2.59 -25.64 -8.56
CA ARG A 333 3.74 -24.87 -9.06
C ARG A 333 4.42 -24.19 -7.89
N VAL A 334 5.75 -24.17 -7.89
CA VAL A 334 6.59 -23.43 -6.94
C VAL A 334 7.28 -22.32 -7.71
N TYR A 335 7.22 -21.10 -7.17
CA TYR A 335 7.80 -19.91 -7.77
C TYR A 335 9.02 -19.45 -6.98
N ASP A 336 10.06 -19.10 -7.72
CA ASP A 336 11.34 -18.61 -7.21
C ASP A 336 11.49 -17.12 -7.50
N LEU A 337 12.07 -16.40 -6.53
CA LEU A 337 12.46 -15.00 -6.69
C LEU A 337 13.73 -14.90 -7.54
N GLN A 338 13.62 -14.47 -8.81
CA GLN A 338 14.84 -14.06 -9.51
C GLN A 338 15.23 -12.65 -9.05
N GLN A 339 16.42 -12.56 -8.47
CA GLN A 339 17.14 -11.31 -8.25
C GLN A 339 17.69 -10.76 -9.56
#